data_AF-A0A2V2EPN2-F1
#
_entry.id   AF-A0A2V2EPN2-F1
#
_cell.length_a   1.000
_cell.length_b   1.000
_cell.length_c   1.000
_cell.angle_alpha   90.00
_cell.angle_beta   90.00
_cell.angle_gamma   90.00
#
_symmetry.space_group_name_H-M   'P 1'
#
loop_
_entity.id
_entity.type
_entity.pdbx_description
1 polymer ?
#
loop_
_entity_poly.entity_id
_entity_poly.type
_entity_poly.pdbx_seq_one_letter_code
_entity_poly.pdbx_strand_id
1 'polypeptide(L)'
;MSEIAKVIEEAKAAVVYKEGRAYLFEKGTDEFKSIMGGWAMMTEKALPMPAFGVSIDEHTRAEMKKGVWIEFVFGKEQVIQEMPFEKLLICCKEDFRGFNLIRYWDGKYFGRCFYLDLREKSMQEFCGCLEKVIRNNAE
;
A
#
# COMPACT_ATOMS: atom_id res chain seq x y z
N MET A 1 -11.55 -11.89 7.29
CA MET A 1 -10.35 -11.24 6.74
C MET A 1 -10.45 -11.23 5.22
N SER A 2 -10.33 -10.05 4.59
CA SER A 2 -10.49 -9.91 3.13
C SER A 2 -9.37 -10.62 2.36
N GLU A 3 -9.62 -10.96 1.09
CA GLU A 3 -8.62 -11.56 0.20
C GLU A 3 -7.38 -10.66 0.03
N ILE A 4 -7.60 -9.35 0.00
CA ILE A 4 -6.54 -8.32 -0.03
C ILE A 4 -5.68 -8.37 1.23
N ALA A 5 -6.28 -8.48 2.42
CA ALA A 5 -5.50 -8.57 3.65
C ALA A 5 -4.59 -9.81 3.65
N LYS A 6 -5.10 -10.96 3.15
CA LYS A 6 -4.32 -12.19 3.03
C LYS A 6 -3.17 -12.06 2.02
N VAL A 7 -3.41 -11.48 0.85
CA VAL A 7 -2.35 -11.37 -0.17
C VAL A 7 -1.21 -10.47 0.32
N ILE A 8 -1.53 -9.39 1.05
CA ILE A 8 -0.52 -8.44 1.55
C ILE A 8 0.46 -9.14 2.52
N GLU A 9 0.03 -10.16 3.27
CA GLU A 9 0.93 -10.97 4.10
C GLU A 9 1.98 -11.75 3.28
N GLU A 10 1.72 -12.01 2.01
CA GLU A 10 2.66 -12.66 1.09
C GLU A 10 3.72 -11.71 0.52
N ALA A 11 3.61 -10.39 0.77
CA ALA A 11 4.59 -9.41 0.30
C ALA A 11 5.99 -9.79 0.78
N LYS A 12 6.97 -9.73 -0.12
CA LYS A 12 8.39 -9.99 0.17
C LYS A 12 9.12 -8.74 0.65
N ALA A 13 8.59 -7.56 0.32
CA ALA A 13 9.12 -6.30 0.77
C ALA A 13 8.02 -5.23 0.72
N ALA A 14 8.25 -4.15 1.46
CA ALA A 14 7.50 -2.91 1.36
C ALA A 14 8.46 -1.79 0.96
N VAL A 15 8.08 -0.99 -0.04
CA VAL A 15 8.80 0.22 -0.41
C VAL A 15 7.96 1.40 0.01
N VAL A 16 8.48 2.21 0.93
CA VAL A 16 7.83 3.47 1.32
C VAL A 16 8.45 4.60 0.52
N TYR A 17 7.61 5.36 -0.16
CA TYR A 17 8.03 6.57 -0.87
C TYR A 17 7.63 7.78 -0.06
N LYS A 18 8.58 8.69 0.17
CA LYS A 18 8.33 9.99 0.80
C LYS A 18 9.04 11.08 0.05
N GLU A 19 8.27 12.02 -0.49
CA GLU A 19 8.79 13.19 -1.23
C GLU A 19 9.80 12.81 -2.33
N GLY A 20 9.50 11.73 -3.07
CA GLY A 20 10.34 11.23 -4.16
C GLY A 20 11.53 10.36 -3.74
N ARG A 21 11.78 10.16 -2.45
CA ARG A 21 12.75 9.18 -1.93
C ARG A 21 12.08 7.85 -1.67
N ALA A 22 12.78 6.75 -1.91
CA ALA A 22 12.29 5.39 -1.68
C ALA A 22 13.09 4.71 -0.57
N TYR A 23 12.40 4.05 0.35
CA TYR A 23 12.95 3.29 1.47
C TYR A 23 12.45 1.86 1.39
N LEU A 24 13.38 0.90 1.24
CA LEU A 24 13.06 -0.52 1.09
C LEU A 24 13.12 -1.22 2.44
N PHE A 25 12.05 -1.93 2.79
CA PHE A 25 11.95 -2.76 3.98
C PHE A 25 11.68 -4.20 3.57
N GLU A 26 12.65 -5.07 3.75
CA GLU A 26 12.54 -6.49 3.36
C GLU A 26 11.76 -7.30 4.39
N LYS A 27 11.05 -8.33 3.93
CA LYS A 27 10.34 -9.24 4.83
C LYS A 27 11.33 -9.88 5.81
N GLY A 28 11.04 -9.71 7.10
CA GLY A 28 11.83 -10.27 8.20
C GLY A 28 12.49 -9.21 9.06
N THR A 29 12.70 -7.99 8.55
CA THR A 29 13.19 -6.87 9.38
C THR A 29 12.12 -6.40 10.37
N ASP A 30 12.54 -5.71 11.42
CA ASP A 30 11.63 -5.21 12.45
C ASP A 30 10.79 -4.03 11.95
N GLU A 31 11.31 -3.25 11.02
CA GLU A 31 10.58 -2.21 10.30
C GLU A 31 9.47 -2.81 9.44
N PHE A 32 9.76 -3.87 8.69
CA PHE A 32 8.74 -4.55 7.90
C PHE A 32 7.64 -5.13 8.80
N LYS A 33 8.01 -5.78 9.92
CA LYS A 33 7.02 -6.26 10.91
C LYS A 33 6.17 -5.12 11.46
N SER A 34 6.77 -3.96 11.73
CA SER A 34 6.07 -2.77 12.21
C SER A 34 5.08 -2.23 11.18
N ILE A 35 5.48 -2.17 9.90
CA ILE A 35 4.60 -1.81 8.78
C ILE A 35 3.42 -2.78 8.71
N MET A 36 3.68 -4.09 8.75
CA MET A 36 2.63 -5.11 8.67
C MET A 36 1.68 -5.06 9.88
N GLY A 37 2.19 -4.79 11.08
CA GLY A 37 1.37 -4.56 12.27
C GLY A 37 0.46 -3.35 12.12
N GLY A 38 1.00 -2.22 11.65
CA GLY A 38 0.22 -1.02 11.35
C GLY A 38 -0.85 -1.26 10.28
N TRP A 39 -0.51 -2.00 9.22
CA TRP A 39 -1.44 -2.42 8.17
C TRP A 39 -2.59 -3.26 8.72
N ALA A 40 -2.27 -4.29 9.52
CA ALA A 40 -3.26 -5.18 10.11
C ALA A 40 -4.21 -4.42 11.04
N MET A 41 -3.68 -3.53 11.88
CA MET A 41 -4.50 -2.67 12.75
C MET A 41 -5.41 -1.75 11.94
N MET A 42 -4.88 -1.09 10.90
CA MET A 42 -5.66 -0.20 10.04
C MET A 42 -6.79 -0.96 9.32
N THR A 43 -6.53 -2.17 8.85
CA THR A 43 -7.45 -2.92 7.96
C THR A 43 -8.30 -3.98 8.65
N GLU A 44 -8.18 -4.14 9.98
CA GLU A 44 -8.87 -5.16 10.78
C GLU A 44 -10.38 -5.28 10.49
N LYS A 45 -11.07 -4.15 10.37
CA LYS A 45 -12.52 -4.06 10.07
C LYS A 45 -12.81 -3.51 8.69
N ALA A 46 -11.79 -3.39 7.83
CA ALA A 46 -11.95 -2.80 6.51
C ALA A 46 -12.77 -3.70 5.59
N LEU A 47 -13.59 -3.09 4.74
CA LEU A 47 -14.43 -3.79 3.78
C LEU A 47 -13.98 -3.46 2.35
N PRO A 48 -13.86 -4.47 1.47
CA PRO A 48 -13.68 -4.22 0.05
C PRO A 48 -14.96 -3.58 -0.51
N MET A 49 -14.80 -2.49 -1.25
CA MET A 49 -15.88 -1.83 -1.97
C MET A 49 -15.53 -1.75 -3.45
N PRO A 50 -16.52 -1.56 -4.35
CA PRO A 50 -16.24 -1.28 -5.75
C PRO A 50 -15.35 -0.04 -5.88
N ALA A 51 -14.20 -0.19 -6.52
CA ALA A 51 -13.37 0.96 -6.86
C ALA A 51 -13.99 1.69 -8.06
N PHE A 52 -14.34 2.96 -7.85
CA PHE A 52 -14.82 3.83 -8.94
C PHE A 52 -13.68 4.49 -9.71
N GLY A 53 -12.46 4.50 -9.14
CA GLY A 53 -11.28 5.10 -9.75
C GLY A 53 -10.48 4.14 -10.62
N VAL A 54 -9.89 4.68 -11.68
CA VAL A 54 -8.83 4.02 -12.46
C VAL A 54 -7.51 4.75 -12.22
N SER A 55 -6.41 4.01 -12.30
CA SER A 55 -5.06 4.55 -12.27
C SER A 55 -4.50 4.72 -13.68
N ILE A 56 -3.64 5.73 -13.84
CA ILE A 56 -2.93 6.05 -15.08
C ILE A 56 -1.45 6.20 -14.70
N ASP A 57 -0.58 5.42 -15.34
CA ASP A 57 0.80 5.22 -14.89
C ASP A 57 1.59 6.52 -14.72
N GLU A 58 1.54 7.40 -15.72
CA GLU A 58 2.25 8.68 -15.69
C GLU A 58 1.80 9.56 -14.51
N HIS A 59 0.49 9.67 -14.31
CA HIS A 59 -0.08 10.47 -13.21
C HIS A 59 0.25 9.85 -11.85
N THR A 60 0.12 8.53 -11.72
CA THR A 60 0.48 7.83 -10.47
C THR A 60 1.94 8.06 -10.11
N ARG A 61 2.86 7.90 -11.06
CA ARG A 61 4.30 8.13 -10.83
C ARG A 61 4.62 9.59 -10.52
N ALA A 62 3.93 10.54 -11.15
CA ALA A 62 4.09 11.96 -10.86
C ALA A 62 3.65 12.30 -9.43
N GLU A 63 2.53 11.72 -8.97
CA GLU A 63 2.01 11.95 -7.62
C GLU A 63 2.81 11.21 -6.54
N MET A 64 3.44 10.07 -6.84
CA MET A 64 4.37 9.38 -5.92
C MET A 64 5.58 10.23 -5.52
N LYS A 65 5.92 11.26 -6.30
CA LYS A 65 6.98 12.22 -5.95
C LYS A 65 6.55 13.18 -4.83
N LYS A 66 5.29 13.15 -4.43
CA LYS A 66 4.68 14.04 -3.43
C LYS A 66 4.04 13.21 -2.32
N GLY A 67 4.14 13.70 -1.08
CA GLY A 67 3.53 13.04 0.08
C GLY A 67 4.15 11.67 0.40
N VAL A 68 3.36 10.80 1.02
CA VAL A 68 3.78 9.47 1.48
C VAL A 68 2.97 8.40 0.75
N TRP A 69 3.68 7.39 0.24
CA TRP A 69 3.11 6.23 -0.44
C TRP A 69 3.78 4.96 0.07
N ILE A 70 3.08 3.84 -0.02
CA ILE A 70 3.66 2.53 0.23
C ILE A 70 3.31 1.59 -0.91
N GLU A 71 4.29 0.78 -1.30
CA GLU A 71 4.15 -0.27 -2.28
C GLU A 71 4.54 -1.61 -1.68
N PHE A 72 3.61 -2.56 -1.70
CA PHE A 72 3.88 -3.96 -1.34
C PHE A 72 4.34 -4.72 -2.57
N VAL A 73 5.51 -5.34 -2.48
CA VAL A 73 6.16 -6.06 -3.59
C VAL A 73 6.00 -7.56 -3.40
N PHE A 74 5.48 -8.24 -4.41
CA PHE A 74 5.28 -9.69 -4.38
C PHE A 74 6.39 -10.41 -5.16
N GLY A 75 6.74 -11.60 -4.70
CA GLY A 75 7.79 -12.40 -5.35
C GLY A 75 7.36 -13.16 -6.60
N LYS A 76 6.07 -13.10 -6.93
CA LYS A 76 5.40 -13.71 -8.07
C LYS A 76 4.16 -12.89 -8.38
N GLU A 77 3.64 -13.02 -9.59
CA GLU A 77 2.32 -12.50 -9.93
C GLU A 77 1.26 -13.04 -8.95
N GLN A 78 0.37 -12.15 -8.54
CA GLN A 78 -0.80 -12.43 -7.74
C GLN A 78 -2.06 -12.07 -8.54
N VAL A 79 -3.17 -12.75 -8.26
CA VAL A 79 -4.45 -12.49 -8.93
C VAL A 79 -5.54 -12.43 -7.89
N ILE A 80 -6.31 -11.34 -7.88
CA ILE A 80 -7.53 -11.18 -7.10
C ILE A 80 -8.64 -10.78 -8.07
N GLN A 81 -9.76 -11.51 -8.05
CA GLN A 81 -10.91 -11.22 -8.92
C GLN A 81 -10.53 -11.04 -10.40
N GLU A 82 -9.70 -11.96 -10.93
CA GLU A 82 -9.19 -11.94 -12.31
C GLU A 82 -8.32 -10.71 -12.67
N MET A 83 -7.92 -9.91 -11.68
CA MET A 83 -7.04 -8.76 -11.88
C MET A 83 -5.63 -9.09 -11.40
N PRO A 84 -4.67 -9.31 -12.32
CA PRO A 84 -3.29 -9.64 -11.97
C PRO A 84 -2.53 -8.41 -11.44
N PHE A 85 -1.52 -8.65 -10.61
CA PHE A 85 -0.59 -7.63 -10.13
C PHE A 85 0.71 -8.25 -9.61
N GLU A 86 1.80 -7.48 -9.71
CA GLU A 86 3.11 -7.78 -9.13
C GLU A 86 3.40 -6.92 -7.89
N LYS A 87 2.71 -5.77 -7.79
CA LYS A 87 2.80 -4.85 -6.66
C LYS A 87 1.46 -4.17 -6.39
N LEU A 88 1.25 -3.77 -5.14
CA LEU A 88 0.10 -2.95 -4.72
C LEU A 88 0.60 -1.65 -4.10
N LEU A 89 0.24 -0.53 -4.72
CA LEU A 89 0.62 0.82 -4.33
C LEU A 89 -0.55 1.54 -3.66
N ILE A 90 -0.26 2.30 -2.60
CA ILE A 90 -1.25 2.98 -1.77
C ILE A 90 -0.75 4.39 -1.45
N CYS A 91 -1.63 5.38 -1.60
CA CYS A 91 -1.38 6.75 -1.14
C CYS A 91 -1.78 6.87 0.33
N CYS A 92 -0.85 7.29 1.19
CA CYS A 92 -1.08 7.38 2.63
C CYS A 92 -1.45 8.82 3.02
N LYS A 93 -2.69 9.01 3.48
CA LYS A 93 -3.23 10.31 3.91
C LYS A 93 -3.96 10.16 5.23
N GLU A 94 -3.51 10.84 6.27
CA GLU A 94 -3.94 10.62 7.66
C GLU A 94 -5.47 10.65 7.84
N ASP A 95 -6.13 11.63 7.23
CA ASP A 95 -7.58 11.85 7.36
C ASP A 95 -8.44 10.91 6.51
N PHE A 96 -7.83 10.09 5.65
CA PHE A 96 -8.58 9.24 4.73
C PHE A 96 -9.13 8.02 5.47
N ARG A 97 -10.40 7.73 5.24
CA ARG A 97 -11.12 6.56 5.78
C ARG A 97 -11.37 5.46 4.75
N GLY A 98 -10.73 5.59 3.60
CA GLY A 98 -10.73 4.58 2.55
C GLY A 98 -9.71 4.96 1.50
N PHE A 99 -9.21 3.95 0.78
CA PHE A 99 -8.13 4.16 -0.17
C PHE A 99 -8.18 3.15 -1.31
N ASN A 100 -7.58 3.57 -2.42
CA ASN A 100 -7.33 2.69 -3.55
C ASN A 100 -6.03 1.90 -3.32
N LEU A 101 -6.06 0.62 -3.68
CA LEU A 101 -4.87 -0.18 -3.92
C LEU A 101 -4.66 -0.22 -5.44
N ILE A 102 -3.64 0.49 -5.87
CA ILE A 102 -3.26 0.63 -7.27
C ILE A 102 -2.40 -0.57 -7.65
N ARG A 103 -2.83 -1.31 -8.66
CA ARG A 103 -2.10 -2.48 -9.15
C ARG A 103 -0.95 -2.03 -10.05
N TYR A 104 0.22 -2.58 -9.81
CA TYR A 104 1.30 -2.60 -10.78
C TYR A 104 1.25 -3.92 -11.54
N TRP A 105 1.14 -3.86 -12.86
CA TRP A 105 1.09 -5.02 -13.74
C TRP A 105 1.68 -4.65 -15.09
N ASP A 106 2.40 -5.57 -15.74
CA ASP A 106 2.98 -5.37 -17.08
C ASP A 106 3.75 -4.03 -17.21
N GLY A 107 4.59 -3.76 -16.21
CA GLY A 107 5.44 -2.57 -16.18
C GLY A 107 4.76 -1.26 -15.75
N LYS A 108 3.45 -1.26 -15.46
CA LYS A 108 2.65 -0.02 -15.29
C LYS A 108 1.70 -0.03 -14.09
N TYR A 109 1.44 1.13 -13.51
CA TYR A 109 0.31 1.37 -12.59
C TYR A 109 -0.91 1.80 -13.40
N PHE A 110 -1.81 0.86 -13.73
CA PHE A 110 -2.94 1.22 -14.59
C PHE A 110 -4.21 0.40 -14.40
N GLY A 111 -5.31 0.99 -14.85
CA GLY A 111 -6.62 0.37 -14.91
C GLY A 111 -7.31 0.34 -13.55
N ARG A 112 -8.22 -0.63 -13.38
CA ARG A 112 -9.04 -0.75 -12.17
C ARG A 112 -8.17 -1.00 -10.94
N CYS A 113 -8.46 -0.23 -9.88
CA CYS A 113 -7.89 -0.41 -8.56
C CYS A 113 -8.77 -1.35 -7.73
N PHE A 114 -8.24 -1.84 -6.60
CA PHE A 114 -9.09 -2.28 -5.49
C PHE A 114 -9.40 -1.09 -4.59
N TYR A 115 -10.49 -1.14 -3.83
CA TYR A 115 -10.78 -0.13 -2.82
C TYR A 115 -11.10 -0.78 -1.48
N LEU A 116 -10.49 -0.27 -0.41
CA LEU A 116 -10.81 -0.63 0.96
C LEU A 116 -11.42 0.57 1.68
N ASP A 117 -12.58 0.35 2.28
CA ASP A 117 -13.24 1.26 3.21
C ASP A 117 -12.85 0.87 4.64
N LEU A 118 -12.23 1.79 5.39
CA LEU A 118 -11.72 1.58 6.75
C LEU A 118 -12.80 1.72 7.83
N ARG A 119 -14.05 2.00 7.44
CA ARG A 119 -15.21 2.15 8.32
C ARG A 119 -15.02 3.27 9.32
N GLU A 120 -14.73 2.90 10.57
CA GLU A 120 -14.58 3.83 11.70
C GLU A 120 -13.14 4.28 11.89
N LYS A 121 -12.17 3.65 11.21
CA LYS A 121 -10.74 4.00 11.28
C LYS A 121 -10.34 4.97 10.15
N SER A 122 -9.18 5.59 10.31
CA SER A 122 -8.48 6.34 9.25
C SER A 122 -7.06 5.79 9.05
N MET A 123 -6.31 6.36 8.11
CA MET A 123 -4.92 5.99 7.90
C MET A 123 -3.94 6.62 8.89
N GLN A 124 -4.40 7.49 9.81
CA GLN A 124 -3.54 8.29 10.69
C GLN A 124 -2.48 7.46 11.44
N GLU A 125 -2.89 6.38 12.10
CA GLU A 125 -1.96 5.52 12.85
C GLU A 125 -0.94 4.84 11.93
N PHE A 126 -1.38 4.44 10.72
CA PHE A 126 -0.52 3.80 9.75
C PHE A 126 0.49 4.79 9.17
N CYS A 127 0.07 6.02 8.83
CA CYS A 127 0.99 7.09 8.43
C CYS A 127 2.04 7.36 9.50
N GLY A 128 1.64 7.46 10.77
CA GLY A 128 2.58 7.61 11.89
C GLY A 128 3.54 6.42 12.06
N CYS A 129 3.12 5.21 11.70
CA CYS A 129 4.00 4.05 11.63
C CYS A 129 5.05 4.21 10.51
N LEU A 130 4.62 4.58 9.30
CA LEU A 130 5.52 4.80 8.16
C LEU A 130 6.57 5.88 8.45
N GLU A 131 6.16 6.99 9.06
CA GLU A 131 7.06 8.06 9.46
C GLU A 131 8.16 7.60 10.43
N LYS A 132 7.81 6.74 11.40
CA LYS A 132 8.77 6.19 12.35
C LYS A 132 9.79 5.28 11.67
N VAL A 133 9.36 4.37 10.80
CA VAL A 133 10.29 3.44 10.12
C VAL A 133 11.18 4.16 9.11
N ILE A 134 10.70 5.21 8.44
CA ILE A 134 11.53 6.06 7.58
C ILE A 134 12.62 6.74 8.40
N ARG A 135 12.26 7.35 9.53
CA ARG A 135 13.22 8.05 10.38
C ARG A 135 14.34 7.11 10.87
N ASN A 136 13.97 5.91 11.30
CA ASN A 136 14.95 4.91 11.77
C ASN A 136 15.87 4.39 10.65
N ASN A 137 15.50 4.54 9.38
CA ASN A 137 16.29 4.11 8.23
C ASN A 137 17.15 5.23 7.64
N ALA A 138 16.89 6.48 8.02
CA ALA A 138 17.63 7.65 7.56
C ALA A 138 18.80 8.04 8.49
N GLU A 139 18.94 7.35 9.61
CA GLU A 139 20.06 7.43 10.58
C GLU A 139 21.11 6.36 10.27
#